data_AF-A0A537N5V3-F1
#
_entry.id   AF-A0A537N5V3-F1
#
_cell.length_a   1.000
_cell.length_b   1.000
_cell.length_c   1.000
_cell.angle_alpha   90.00
_cell.angle_beta   90.00
_cell.angle_gamma   90.00
#
_symmetry.space_group_name_H-M   'P 1'
#
loop_
_entity.id
_entity.type
_entity.pdbx_description
1 polymer ?
#
loop_
_entity_poly.entity_id
_entity_poly.type
_entity_poly.pdbx_seq_one_letter_code
_entity_poly.pdbx_strand_id
1 'polypeptide(L)' 'MIGRPKLVLASGSPRRVTLVNQAGIEPDALRPTDVDETPKRGELPRACAN' A
#
# COMPACT_ATOMS: atom_id res chain seq x y z
N MET A 1 14.04 0.66 -24.76
CA MET A 1 14.06 1.27 -23.42
C MET A 1 13.04 0.53 -22.58
N ILE A 2 13.44 -0.12 -21.48
CA ILE A 2 12.48 -0.66 -20.51
C ILE A 2 11.97 0.56 -19.73
N GLY A 3 10.69 0.91 -19.88
CA GLY A 3 10.08 2.01 -19.14
C GLY A 3 10.10 1.77 -17.63
N ARG A 4 9.77 2.81 -16.84
CA ARG A 4 9.65 2.66 -15.38
C ARG A 4 8.68 1.53 -15.02
N PRO A 5 8.94 0.76 -13.94
CA PRO A 5 7.98 -0.22 -13.44
C PRO A 5 6.64 0.45 -13.11
N LYS A 6 5.53 -0.27 -13.32
CA LYS A 6 4.21 0.20 -12.90
C LYS A 6 4.11 0.15 -11.39
N LEU A 7 3.63 1.24 -10.78
CA LEU A 7 3.32 1.32 -9.37
C LEU A 7 1.81 1.13 -9.17
N VAL A 8 1.43 0.10 -8.40
CA VAL A 8 0.04 -0.14 -8.00
C VAL A 8 -0.10 0.13 -6.52
N LEU A 9 -1.02 1.00 -6.12
CA LEU A 9 -1.30 1.26 -4.71
C LEU A 9 -2.31 0.23 -4.19
N ALA A 10 -1.84 -0.65 -3.32
CA ALA A 10 -2.62 -1.74 -2.73
C ALA A 10 -3.57 -1.32 -1.59
N SER A 11 -4.02 -0.06 -1.59
CA SER A 11 -4.79 0.56 -0.50
C SER A 11 -5.97 1.34 -1.04
N GLY A 12 -7.16 1.13 -0.45
CA GLY A 12 -8.36 1.92 -0.71
C GLY A 12 -8.44 3.23 0.08
N SER A 13 -7.48 3.52 0.97
CA SER A 13 -7.50 4.74 1.78
C SER A 13 -7.17 5.99 0.93
N PRO A 14 -8.07 6.99 0.86
CA PRO A 14 -7.82 8.26 0.16
C PRO A 14 -6.60 9.00 0.72
N ARG A 15 -6.32 8.87 2.02
CA ARG A 15 -5.17 9.49 2.69
C ARG A 15 -3.84 8.94 2.18
N ARG A 16 -3.80 7.66 1.80
CA ARG A 16 -2.57 7.07 1.24
C ARG A 16 -2.32 7.55 -0.19
N VAL A 17 -3.36 7.74 -1.00
CA VAL A 17 -3.24 8.36 -2.33
C VAL A 17 -2.63 9.75 -2.21
N THR A 18 -3.15 10.59 -1.30
CA THR A 18 -2.63 11.95 -1.11
C THR A 18 -1.15 11.99 -0.71
N LEU A 19 -0.70 11.05 0.13
CA LEU A 19 0.70 10.98 0.55
C LEU A 19 1.64 10.59 -0.59
N VAL A 20 1.22 9.62 -1.42
CA VAL A 20 2.01 9.18 -2.58
C VAL A 20 2.10 10.32 -3.61
N ASN A 21 1.01 11.04 -3.83
CA ASN A 21 0.98 12.20 -4.73
C ASN A 21 1.85 13.36 -4.20
N GLN A 22 1.89 13.58 -2.88
CA GLN A 22 2.80 14.55 -2.26
C GLN A 22 4.28 14.21 -2.48
N ALA A 23 4.62 12.94 -2.64
CA ALA A 23 5.96 12.49 -3.02
C ALA A 23 6.26 12.67 -4.53
N GLY A 24 5.33 13.25 -5.31
CA GLY A 24 5.46 13.43 -6.75
C GLY A 24 5.24 12.14 -7.56
N ILE A 25 4.61 11.15 -6.94
CA ILE A 25 4.37 9.84 -7.54
C ILE A 25 2.87 9.69 -7.76
N GLU A 26 2.46 9.47 -9.00
CA GLU A 26 1.09 9.05 -9.32
C GLU A 26 1.08 7.52 -9.52
N PRO A 27 0.28 6.78 -8.73
CA PRO A 27 0.07 5.34 -8.95
C PRO A 27 -0.57 5.08 -10.30
N ASP A 28 -0.13 4.04 -11.01
CA ASP A 28 -0.73 3.62 -12.28
C ASP A 28 -2.08 2.91 -12.07
N ALA A 29 -2.34 2.40 -10.86
CA ALA A 29 -3.63 1.84 -10.47
C ALA A 29 -3.83 1.85 -8.94
N LEU A 30 -5.09 1.92 -8.52
CA LEU A 30 -5.53 1.67 -7.15
C LEU A 30 -6.16 0.28 -7.09
N ARG A 31 -5.63 -0.63 -6.27
CA ARG A 31 -6.17 -1.98 -6.06
C ARG A 31 -6.23 -2.28 -4.57
N PRO A 32 -7.30 -1.86 -3.86
CA PRO A 32 -7.47 -2.20 -2.46
C PRO A 32 -7.40 -3.71 -2.27
N THR A 33 -6.64 -4.16 -1.28
CA THR A 33 -6.53 -5.58 -0.95
C THR A 33 -7.49 -5.90 0.18
N ASP A 34 -8.18 -7.03 0.08
CA ASP A 34 -9.05 -7.58 1.12
C ASP A 34 -8.27 -8.69 1.83
N VAL A 35 -7.60 -8.34 2.93
CA VAL A 35 -6.77 -9.27 3.74
C VAL A 35 -7.26 -9.21 5.17
N ASP A 36 -7.22 -10.36 5.85
CA ASP A 36 -7.45 -10.42 7.29
C ASP A 36 -6.25 -9.84 8.04
N GLU A 37 -6.42 -8.63 8.57
CA GLU A 37 -5.42 -7.92 9.38
C GLU A 37 -5.47 -8.33 10.87
N THR A 38 -6.25 -9.36 11.25
CA THR A 38 -6.34 -9.81 12.65
C THR A 38 -5.01 -10.38 13.13
N PRO A 39 -4.40 -9.80 14.19
CA PRO A 39 -3.12 -10.29 14.69
C PRO A 39 -3.22 -11.71 15.26
N LYS A 40 -2.17 -12.51 15.08
CA LYS A 40 -2.05 -13.83 15.68
C LYS A 40 -1.64 -13.74 17.15
N ARG A 41 -1.95 -14.79 17.93
CA ARG A 41 -1.54 -14.87 19.33
C ARG A 41 -0.01 -14.83 19.44
N GLY A 42 0.50 -13.87 20.20
CA GLY A 42 1.94 -13.68 20.40
C GLY A 42 2.65 -12.98 19.24
N GLU A 43 1.92 -12.51 18.23
CA GLU A 43 2.47 -11.70 17.16
C GLU A 43 2.86 -10.32 17.67
N LEU A 44 4.08 -9.88 17.32
CA LEU A 44 4.53 -8.54 17.66
C LEU A 44 3.80 -7.52 16.77
N PRO A 45 3.41 -6.34 17.27
CA PRO A 45 2.74 -5.32 16.46
C PRO A 45 3.51 -4.95 15.19
N ARG A 46 4.85 -4.87 15.29
CA ARG A 46 5.71 -4.61 14.13
C ARG A 46 5.67 -5.74 13.10
N ALA A 47 5.54 -7.00 13.53
CA ALA A 47 5.45 -8.12 12.59
C ALA A 47 4.13 -8.10 11.81
N CYS A 48 3.03 -7.71 12.44
CA CYS A 48 1.71 -7.60 11.80
C CYS A 48 1.63 -6.45 10.77
N ALA A 49 2.42 -5.37 10.95
CA ALA A 49 2.37 -4.16 10.12
C ALA A 49 3.48 -4.07 9.04
N ASN A 50 4.40 -5.03 9.01
CA ASN A 50 5.60 -5.01 8.16
C ASN A 50 5.41 -5.71 6.81
#